data_AF-A0A183I3H8-F1
#
_entry.id   AF-A0A183I3H8-F1
#
_cell.length_a   1.000
_cell.length_b   1.000
_cell.length_c   1.000
_cell.angle_alpha   90.00
_cell.angle_beta   90.00
_cell.angle_gamma   90.00
#
_symmetry.space_group_name_H-M   'P 1'
#
loop_
_entity.id
_entity.type
_entity.pdbx_description
1 polymer ?
#
loop_
_entity_poly.entity_id
_entity_poly.type
_entity_poly.pdbx_seq_one_letter_code
_entity_poly.pdbx_strand_id
1 'polypeptide(L)'
;MSLPASPAFVNITSQSGTFFQPPTQPQSGGHHAGPPQMLPENILEEKARKWKQLQSKRYAEKRKFGFVDSQKEDMPPEHVRKIIRDHGDMTSRKYRHDKRVYLGALKYMPHAVLKLLENMPMPWEQIRDVKVLYHITGAITFVNEIPRVIEPVYMAQWGTMWIMMRREKRDRRHFKRMRFPPFDDEEPPLDYADNILDVEPLEPIQMELDQDEDKTVAEWFYDHKPLSTTRFVNGTTYRRWAFSIPMMATLYRLANQLLTDLVDDNYFYLFDLKSFFTAKALNVAIPGGPKFEPLVKDLNALDEDWNEFNDINKVIIRAPIRTEYRIAFPFMYNNLINSLPVQVSWYHTPSVVFIKTEDPDLPAFYYDPLINPIAQLSAEKVTT
;
A
#
# COMPACT_ATOMS: atom_id res chain seq x y z
N MET A 1 19.95 32.48 9.60
CA MET A 1 20.66 31.90 10.76
C MET A 1 21.02 30.46 10.40
N SER A 2 22.31 30.20 10.28
CA SER A 2 22.93 28.97 9.81
C SER A 2 22.91 27.87 10.87
N LEU A 3 22.71 26.63 10.43
CA LEU A 3 22.78 25.41 11.25
C LEU A 3 24.25 25.10 11.63
N PRO A 4 24.54 24.65 12.86
CA PRO A 4 25.90 24.30 13.26
C PRO A 4 26.30 22.90 12.77
N ALA A 5 27.56 22.76 12.37
CA ALA A 5 28.19 21.52 11.94
C ALA A 5 28.45 20.56 13.12
N SER A 6 28.29 19.26 12.88
CA SER A 6 28.56 18.19 13.86
C SER A 6 30.06 18.07 14.19
N PRO A 7 30.44 17.80 15.46
CA PRO A 7 31.84 17.67 15.84
C PRO A 7 32.43 16.31 15.45
N ALA A 8 33.70 16.33 15.05
CA ALA A 8 34.51 15.15 14.77
C ALA A 8 34.81 14.38 16.07
N PHE A 9 34.70 13.05 16.02
CA PHE A 9 35.07 12.17 17.12
C PHE A 9 36.59 12.15 17.33
N VAL A 10 37.00 12.55 18.53
CA VAL A 10 38.37 12.46 19.04
C VAL A 10 38.62 11.04 19.55
N ASN A 11 39.67 10.41 19.03
CA ASN A 11 40.12 9.07 19.40
C ASN A 11 40.72 9.07 20.81
N ILE A 12 40.15 8.27 21.72
CA ILE A 12 40.73 7.97 23.03
C ILE A 12 41.62 6.73 22.90
N THR A 13 42.85 6.91 23.37
CA THR A 13 43.98 6.01 23.45
C THR A 13 43.65 4.62 24.02
N SER A 14 43.89 3.57 23.22
CA SER A 14 44.09 2.20 23.70
C SER A 14 45.58 1.88 23.69
N GLN A 15 46.03 1.30 24.80
CA GLN A 15 47.42 0.95 25.07
C GLN A 15 47.96 -0.03 24.03
N SER A 16 48.96 0.40 23.26
CA SER A 16 49.72 -0.44 22.35
C SER A 16 50.74 -1.28 23.12
N GLY A 17 50.39 -2.53 23.42
CA GLY A 17 51.36 -3.58 23.68
C GLY A 17 52.19 -3.81 22.41
N THR A 18 53.47 -3.48 22.50
CA THR A 18 54.50 -3.65 21.49
C THR A 18 54.67 -5.11 21.10
N PHE A 19 54.28 -5.51 19.89
CA PHE A 19 54.72 -6.79 19.30
C PHE A 19 54.69 -6.80 17.76
N PHE A 20 55.16 -5.75 17.09
CA PHE A 20 55.55 -5.87 15.67
C PHE A 20 56.63 -4.85 15.32
N GLN A 21 57.88 -5.32 15.20
CA GLN A 21 58.94 -4.58 14.51
C GLN A 21 58.75 -4.71 12.99
N PRO A 22 58.97 -3.64 12.21
CA PRO A 22 59.04 -3.73 10.76
C PRO A 22 60.29 -4.52 10.32
N PRO A 23 60.26 -5.26 9.20
CA PRO A 23 61.43 -5.96 8.71
C PRO A 23 62.51 -4.94 8.31
N THR A 24 63.70 -5.09 8.88
CA THR A 24 64.90 -4.33 8.54
C THR A 24 65.32 -4.61 7.10
N GLN A 25 65.76 -3.56 6.39
CA GLN A 25 66.39 -3.68 5.08
C GLN A 25 67.66 -4.54 5.16
N PRO A 26 67.99 -5.35 4.13
CA PRO A 26 69.16 -6.20 4.17
C PRO A 26 70.43 -5.36 4.02
N GLN A 27 71.30 -5.43 5.03
CA GLN A 27 72.66 -4.93 4.96
C GLN A 27 73.50 -5.81 4.02
N SER A 28 74.23 -5.14 3.13
CA SER A 28 75.26 -5.71 2.27
C SER A 28 76.43 -6.23 3.10
N GLY A 29 76.60 -7.56 3.13
CA GLY A 29 77.79 -8.23 3.63
C GLY A 29 77.95 -9.55 2.87
N GLY A 30 78.86 -9.59 1.92
CA GLY A 30 79.21 -10.83 1.23
C GLY A 30 79.99 -11.74 2.16
N HIS A 31 79.69 -13.04 2.15
CA HIS A 31 80.61 -14.17 1.91
C HIS A 31 79.80 -15.48 2.05
N HIS A 32 80.08 -16.42 1.14
CA HIS A 32 79.55 -17.80 1.03
C HIS A 32 78.17 -17.99 0.38
N ALA A 33 78.12 -17.85 -0.95
CA ALA A 33 77.22 -18.65 -1.78
C ALA A 33 77.74 -20.11 -1.81
N GLY A 34 77.40 -20.89 -0.79
CA GLY A 34 77.35 -22.35 -0.94
C GLY A 34 76.13 -22.73 -1.79
N PRO A 35 76.14 -23.90 -2.46
CA PRO A 35 74.97 -24.35 -3.22
C PRO A 35 73.74 -24.35 -2.29
N PRO A 36 72.54 -24.02 -2.80
CA PRO A 36 71.35 -23.93 -1.96
C PRO A 36 71.20 -25.23 -1.19
N GLN A 37 71.38 -25.20 0.13
CA GLN A 37 71.03 -26.32 0.98
C GLN A 37 69.53 -26.50 0.80
N MET A 38 69.16 -27.47 -0.04
CA MET A 38 67.78 -27.85 -0.24
C MET A 38 67.26 -28.26 1.13
N LEU A 39 66.39 -27.41 1.69
CA LEU A 39 65.64 -27.76 2.89
C LEU A 39 65.02 -29.15 2.65
N PRO A 40 65.06 -30.06 3.63
CA PRO A 40 64.49 -31.40 3.49
C PRO A 40 63.09 -31.31 2.86
N GLU A 41 62.83 -32.14 1.86
CA GLU A 41 61.61 -32.09 1.03
C GLU A 41 60.33 -32.06 1.88
N ASN A 42 60.33 -32.81 2.98
CA ASN A 42 59.28 -32.83 4.01
C ASN A 42 58.96 -31.45 4.61
N ILE A 43 59.96 -30.60 4.86
CA ILE A 43 59.78 -29.25 5.43
C ILE A 43 59.24 -28.30 4.36
N LEU A 44 59.65 -28.48 3.10
CA LEU A 44 59.17 -27.68 1.98
C LEU A 44 57.71 -28.01 1.67
N GLU A 45 57.33 -29.28 1.68
CA GLU A 45 55.94 -29.74 1.55
C GLU A 45 55.05 -29.21 2.68
N GLU A 46 55.54 -29.23 3.91
CA GLU A 46 54.78 -28.71 5.05
C GLU A 46 54.57 -27.18 4.94
N LYS A 47 55.60 -26.43 4.51
CA LYS A 47 55.47 -24.99 4.22
C LYS A 47 54.52 -24.73 3.05
N ALA A 48 54.59 -25.50 1.97
CA ALA A 48 53.69 -25.39 0.83
C ALA A 48 52.24 -25.69 1.24
N ARG A 49 52.02 -26.69 2.08
CA ARG A 49 50.70 -27.04 2.63
C ARG A 49 50.15 -25.92 3.51
N LYS A 50 50.97 -25.37 4.42
CA LYS A 50 50.60 -24.22 5.27
C LYS A 50 50.30 -22.98 4.43
N TRP A 51 51.09 -22.70 3.40
CA TRP A 51 50.85 -21.61 2.46
C TRP A 51 49.55 -21.79 1.69
N LYS A 52 49.28 -22.98 1.16
CA LYS A 52 48.04 -23.30 0.45
C LYS A 52 46.81 -23.16 1.35
N GLN A 53 46.89 -23.61 2.61
CA GLN A 53 45.82 -23.42 3.61
C GLN A 53 45.63 -21.96 4.00
N LEU A 54 46.71 -21.19 4.12
CA LEU A 54 46.64 -19.77 4.43
C LEU A 54 46.01 -18.99 3.28
N GLN A 55 46.42 -19.28 2.04
CA GLN A 55 45.93 -18.61 0.85
C GLN A 55 44.46 -18.97 0.55
N SER A 56 44.07 -20.23 0.73
CA SER A 56 42.68 -20.66 0.56
C SER A 56 41.75 -20.02 1.60
N LYS A 57 42.21 -19.86 2.85
CA LYS A 57 41.45 -19.16 3.90
C LYS A 57 41.41 -17.65 3.70
N ARG A 58 42.52 -17.05 3.25
CA ARG A 58 42.67 -15.60 3.05
C ARG A 58 41.84 -15.10 1.87
N TYR A 59 41.82 -15.82 0.76
CA TYR A 59 41.08 -15.48 -0.45
C TYR A 59 39.79 -16.30 -0.62
N ALA A 60 39.24 -16.83 0.48
CA ALA A 60 37.93 -17.45 0.49
C ALA A 60 36.87 -16.44 0.03
N GLU A 61 35.81 -16.91 -0.66
CA GLU A 61 34.79 -16.01 -1.24
C GLU A 61 34.10 -15.13 -0.20
N LYS A 62 33.92 -15.64 1.02
CA LYS A 62 33.41 -14.90 2.18
C LYS A 62 34.26 -13.74 2.67
N ARG A 63 35.51 -13.64 2.19
CA ARG A 63 36.45 -12.54 2.52
C ARG A 63 36.66 -11.57 1.36
N LYS A 64 35.93 -11.74 0.25
CA LYS A 64 35.95 -10.78 -0.85
C LYS A 64 35.38 -9.45 -0.37
N PHE A 65 35.96 -8.34 -0.82
CA PHE A 65 35.41 -7.02 -0.56
C PHE A 65 34.03 -6.91 -1.20
N GLY A 66 33.03 -6.48 -0.42
CA GLY A 66 31.62 -6.48 -0.85
C GLY A 66 30.88 -7.80 -0.63
N PHE A 67 31.48 -8.78 0.06
CA PHE A 67 30.75 -9.97 0.49
C PHE A 67 29.68 -9.58 1.53
N VAL A 68 28.43 -9.91 1.22
CA VAL A 68 27.30 -9.77 2.14
C VAL A 68 27.09 -11.11 2.82
N ASP A 69 27.10 -11.10 4.15
CA ASP A 69 26.86 -12.30 4.95
C ASP A 69 25.42 -12.83 4.76
N SER A 70 25.17 -14.06 5.19
CA SER A 70 23.85 -14.67 5.08
C SER A 70 22.77 -13.80 5.71
N GLN A 71 21.62 -13.73 5.04
CA GLN A 71 20.45 -13.05 5.58
C GLN A 71 20.02 -13.71 6.89
N LYS A 72 19.56 -12.90 7.86
CA LYS A 72 18.99 -13.42 9.09
C LYS A 72 17.75 -14.25 8.76
N GLU A 73 17.76 -15.51 9.21
CA GLU A 73 16.63 -16.41 9.08
C GLU A 73 15.59 -16.17 10.17
N ASP A 74 14.39 -16.69 9.94
CA ASP A 74 13.28 -16.58 10.88
C ASP A 74 13.56 -17.46 12.12
N MET A 75 13.36 -16.89 13.31
CA MET A 75 13.53 -17.59 14.58
C MET A 75 12.24 -18.34 14.94
N PRO A 76 12.31 -19.43 15.75
CA PRO A 76 11.11 -20.13 16.22
C PRO A 76 10.17 -19.18 17.00
N PRO A 77 8.84 -19.25 16.78
CA PRO A 77 7.87 -18.35 17.40
C PRO A 77 7.83 -18.48 18.94
N GLU A 78 8.20 -19.62 19.49
CA GLU A 78 8.29 -19.85 20.94
C GLU A 78 9.36 -18.98 21.59
N HIS A 79 10.40 -18.61 20.85
CA HIS A 79 11.50 -17.80 21.37
C HIS A 79 11.02 -16.43 21.83
N VAL A 80 10.27 -15.72 20.97
CA VAL A 80 9.73 -14.40 21.33
C VAL A 80 8.66 -14.50 22.42
N ARG A 81 7.78 -15.52 22.35
CA ARG A 81 6.75 -15.75 23.39
C ARG A 81 7.38 -15.95 24.76
N LYS A 82 8.44 -16.76 24.84
CA LYS A 82 9.17 -17.01 26.09
C LYS A 82 9.86 -15.74 26.60
N ILE A 83 10.50 -14.96 25.74
CA ILE A 83 11.13 -13.69 26.13
C ILE A 83 10.11 -12.76 26.79
N ILE A 84 8.95 -12.58 26.15
CA ILE A 84 7.89 -11.69 26.67
C ILE A 84 7.36 -12.21 28.01
N ARG A 85 7.08 -13.52 28.12
CA ARG A 85 6.62 -14.16 29.36
C ARG A 85 7.64 -14.02 30.50
N ASP A 86 8.93 -14.20 30.22
CA ASP A 86 10.01 -14.11 31.20
C ASP A 86 10.22 -12.66 31.72
N HIS A 87 10.02 -11.65 30.86
CA HIS A 87 10.16 -10.23 31.24
C HIS A 87 8.93 -9.71 32.00
N GLY A 88 7.74 -10.17 31.64
CA GLY A 88 6.48 -9.83 32.30
C GLY A 88 6.27 -8.33 32.46
N ASP A 89 5.97 -7.90 33.68
CA ASP A 89 5.75 -6.49 34.06
C ASP A 89 7.04 -5.75 34.48
N MET A 90 8.21 -6.35 34.28
CA MET A 90 9.52 -5.79 34.65
C MET A 90 9.67 -5.49 36.17
N THR A 91 8.89 -6.11 37.06
CA THR A 91 9.07 -5.97 38.52
C THR A 91 10.32 -6.68 39.03
N SER A 92 10.71 -7.79 38.39
CA SER A 92 11.88 -8.59 38.77
C SER A 92 13.20 -7.81 38.67
N ARG A 93 14.05 -7.96 39.70
CA ARG A 93 15.40 -7.34 39.74
C ARG A 93 16.33 -7.91 38.66
N LYS A 94 16.06 -9.13 38.15
CA LYS A 94 16.87 -9.81 37.14
C LYS A 94 17.00 -9.00 35.84
N TYR A 95 15.92 -8.34 35.42
CA TYR A 95 15.84 -7.59 34.16
C TYR A 95 16.02 -6.07 34.35
N ARG A 96 16.72 -5.65 35.42
CA ARG A 96 16.93 -4.23 35.73
C ARG A 96 17.64 -3.47 34.60
N HIS A 97 18.59 -4.11 33.92
CA HIS A 97 19.37 -3.49 32.85
C HIS A 97 18.52 -3.18 31.61
N ASP A 98 17.47 -3.97 31.36
CA ASP A 98 16.63 -3.85 30.17
C ASP A 98 15.54 -2.76 30.32
N LYS A 99 15.23 -2.32 31.55
CA LYS A 99 14.23 -1.25 31.80
C LYS A 99 14.49 0.02 30.99
N ARG A 100 15.77 0.40 30.84
CA ARG A 100 16.16 1.57 30.03
C ARG A 100 15.78 1.39 28.56
N VAL A 101 15.92 0.16 28.04
CA VAL A 101 15.61 -0.17 26.65
C VAL A 101 14.10 -0.11 26.40
N TYR A 102 13.28 -0.64 27.33
CA TYR A 102 11.81 -0.56 27.25
C TYR A 102 11.32 0.89 27.20
N LEU A 103 11.87 1.77 28.06
CA LEU A 103 11.55 3.21 28.00
C LEU A 103 12.01 3.86 26.69
N GLY A 104 13.17 3.47 26.16
CA GLY A 104 13.64 3.96 24.87
C GLY A 104 12.77 3.50 23.69
N ALA A 105 12.19 2.30 23.78
CA ALA A 105 11.35 1.72 22.75
C ALA A 105 9.99 2.46 22.59
N LEU A 106 9.51 3.14 23.64
CA LEU A 106 8.28 3.93 23.61
C LEU A 106 8.26 4.95 22.46
N LYS A 107 9.42 5.51 22.10
CA LYS A 107 9.56 6.41 20.95
C LYS A 107 9.02 5.81 19.64
N TYR A 108 9.15 4.50 19.46
CA TYR A 108 8.75 3.80 18.24
C TYR A 108 7.39 3.09 18.35
N MET A 109 6.72 3.20 19.51
CA MET A 109 5.41 2.59 19.72
C MET A 109 4.37 3.02 18.68
N PRO A 110 4.28 4.30 18.26
CA PRO A 110 3.32 4.69 17.21
C PRO A 110 3.56 3.96 15.88
N HIS A 111 4.82 3.65 15.54
CA HIS A 111 5.13 2.90 14.33
C HIS A 111 4.73 1.42 14.45
N ALA A 112 4.94 0.81 15.61
CA ALA A 112 4.50 -0.55 15.88
C ALA A 112 2.97 -0.67 15.80
N VAL A 113 2.24 0.28 16.41
CA VAL A 113 0.77 0.34 16.37
C VAL A 113 0.27 0.51 14.92
N LEU A 114 0.89 1.41 14.14
CA LEU A 114 0.53 1.58 12.73
C LEU A 114 0.66 0.26 11.96
N LYS A 115 1.80 -0.41 12.06
CA LYS A 115 2.06 -1.67 11.34
C LYS A 115 1.14 -2.81 11.80
N LEU A 116 0.75 -2.82 13.07
CA LEU A 116 -0.20 -3.78 13.62
C LEU A 116 -1.60 -3.56 13.04
N LEU A 117 -2.10 -2.32 13.08
CA LEU A 117 -3.44 -1.99 12.57
C LEU A 117 -3.54 -2.08 11.04
N GLU A 118 -2.46 -1.77 10.32
CA GLU A 118 -2.40 -1.93 8.87
C GLU A 118 -2.61 -3.40 8.44
N ASN A 119 -2.15 -4.36 9.24
CA ASN A 119 -2.22 -5.79 8.93
C ASN A 119 -3.39 -6.52 9.61
N MET A 120 -4.46 -5.81 10.01
CA MET A 120 -5.66 -6.43 10.59
C MET A 120 -6.24 -7.53 9.68
N PRO A 121 -6.54 -8.75 10.21
CA PRO A 121 -7.19 -9.81 9.47
C PRO A 121 -8.50 -9.33 8.83
N MET A 122 -8.76 -9.76 7.60
CA MET A 122 -10.00 -9.43 6.91
C MET A 122 -11.14 -10.35 7.37
N PRO A 123 -12.42 -9.95 7.27
CA PRO A 123 -13.55 -10.72 7.83
C PRO A 123 -13.74 -12.14 7.26
N TRP A 124 -13.19 -12.42 6.08
CA TRP A 124 -13.19 -13.74 5.43
C TRP A 124 -12.03 -14.64 5.84
N GLU A 125 -11.07 -14.11 6.62
CA GLU A 125 -9.92 -14.84 7.15
C GLU A 125 -10.17 -15.19 8.63
N GLN A 126 -9.80 -16.41 9.04
CA GLN A 126 -9.83 -16.81 10.45
C GLN A 126 -8.56 -16.36 11.18
N ILE A 127 -7.41 -16.73 10.60
CA ILE A 127 -6.08 -16.52 11.17
C ILE A 127 -5.21 -15.89 10.09
N ARG A 128 -4.42 -14.89 10.49
CA ARG A 128 -3.39 -14.29 9.64
C ARG A 128 -2.05 -14.36 10.33
N ASP A 129 -1.16 -15.17 9.77
CA ASP A 129 0.25 -15.19 10.15
C ASP A 129 0.98 -14.04 9.47
N VAL A 130 1.61 -13.19 10.29
CA VAL A 130 2.37 -12.03 9.82
C VAL A 130 3.83 -12.14 10.23
N LYS A 131 4.71 -11.61 9.38
CA LYS A 131 6.13 -11.55 9.74
C LYS A 131 6.37 -10.48 10.79
N VAL A 132 7.13 -10.84 11.81
CA VAL A 132 7.38 -9.98 12.96
C VAL A 132 8.87 -9.71 13.14
N LEU A 133 9.22 -8.44 13.38
CA LEU A 133 10.55 -8.01 13.79
C LEU A 133 10.49 -7.55 15.24
N TYR A 134 11.11 -8.31 16.14
CA TYR A 134 11.10 -8.03 17.58
C TYR A 134 12.50 -7.64 18.10
N HIS A 135 12.53 -6.83 19.15
CA HIS A 135 13.77 -6.53 19.86
C HIS A 135 14.24 -7.74 20.68
N ILE A 136 15.55 -8.00 20.78
CA ILE A 136 16.10 -9.20 21.44
C ILE A 136 15.67 -9.35 22.92
N THR A 137 15.37 -8.24 23.59
CA THR A 137 14.86 -8.21 24.98
C THR A 137 13.33 -8.20 25.08
N GLY A 138 12.61 -8.27 23.97
CA GLY A 138 11.14 -8.17 23.95
C GLY A 138 10.57 -6.76 24.13
N ALA A 139 11.43 -5.73 24.12
CA ALA A 139 11.00 -4.34 24.40
C ALA A 139 9.95 -3.78 23.43
N ILE A 140 9.98 -4.19 22.17
CA ILE A 140 9.02 -3.81 21.14
C ILE A 140 9.00 -4.84 20.03
N THR A 141 7.85 -4.94 19.38
CA THR A 141 7.54 -5.91 18.33
C THR A 141 6.87 -5.17 17.18
N PHE A 142 7.45 -5.22 15.98
CA PHE A 142 6.91 -4.63 14.77
C PHE A 142 6.39 -5.70 13.83
N VAL A 143 5.25 -5.46 13.19
CA VAL A 143 4.84 -6.26 12.05
C VAL A 143 5.64 -5.80 10.82
N ASN A 144 6.49 -6.67 10.29
CA ASN A 144 7.38 -6.39 9.17
C ASN A 144 6.77 -6.85 7.84
N GLU A 145 5.55 -6.39 7.58
CA GLU A 145 4.80 -6.78 6.40
C GLU A 145 3.96 -5.60 5.89
N ILE A 146 3.78 -5.51 4.58
CA ILE A 146 2.89 -4.56 3.93
C ILE A 146 1.77 -5.38 3.30
N PRO A 147 0.49 -5.15 3.66
CA PRO A 147 -0.64 -5.92 3.15
C PRO A 147 -0.91 -5.52 1.70
N ARG A 148 -0.27 -6.23 0.78
CA ARG A 148 -0.49 -6.06 -0.66
C ARG A 148 -1.68 -6.92 -1.07
N VAL A 149 -2.69 -6.29 -1.63
CA VAL A 149 -3.89 -6.95 -2.15
C VAL A 149 -4.00 -6.72 -3.65
N ILE A 150 -4.63 -7.66 -4.36
CA ILE A 150 -4.97 -7.48 -5.78
C ILE A 150 -6.31 -6.76 -5.83
N GLU A 151 -6.34 -5.54 -6.37
CA GLU A 151 -7.49 -4.64 -6.36
C GLU A 151 -8.82 -5.29 -6.80
N PRO A 152 -8.94 -5.94 -7.98
CA PRO A 152 -10.21 -6.54 -8.38
C PRO A 152 -10.66 -7.70 -7.47
N VAL A 153 -9.71 -8.47 -6.93
CA VAL A 153 -10.02 -9.54 -5.96
C VAL A 153 -10.53 -8.95 -4.66
N TYR A 154 -9.83 -7.93 -4.15
CA TYR A 154 -10.18 -7.25 -2.91
C TYR A 154 -11.56 -6.58 -3.00
N MET A 155 -11.86 -5.93 -4.13
CA MET A 155 -13.18 -5.35 -4.37
C MET A 155 -14.27 -6.41 -4.42
N ALA A 156 -14.02 -7.53 -5.10
CA ALA A 156 -14.96 -8.65 -5.15
C ALA A 156 -15.17 -9.29 -3.77
N GLN A 157 -14.11 -9.50 -2.99
CA GLN A 157 -14.19 -10.02 -1.62
C GLN A 157 -15.11 -9.13 -0.77
N TRP A 158 -14.88 -7.82 -0.76
CA TRP A 158 -15.76 -6.86 -0.07
C TRP A 158 -17.17 -6.80 -0.64
N GLY A 159 -17.35 -7.03 -1.95
CA GLY A 159 -18.65 -7.17 -2.59
C GLY A 159 -19.43 -8.36 -2.01
N THR A 160 -18.78 -9.52 -1.86
CA THR A 160 -19.39 -10.69 -1.21
C THR A 160 -19.68 -10.43 0.28
N MET A 161 -18.78 -9.72 0.98
CA MET A 161 -19.01 -9.34 2.38
C MET A 161 -20.24 -8.44 2.52
N TRP A 162 -20.42 -7.49 1.61
CA TRP A 162 -21.59 -6.62 1.60
C TRP A 162 -22.90 -7.40 1.46
N ILE A 163 -22.93 -8.38 0.55
CA ILE A 163 -24.11 -9.25 0.35
C ILE A 163 -24.38 -10.06 1.62
N MET A 164 -23.35 -10.74 2.16
CA MET A 164 -23.49 -11.60 3.34
C MET A 164 -23.91 -10.81 4.58
N MET A 165 -23.28 -9.66 4.84
CA MET A 165 -23.63 -8.81 5.99
C MET A 165 -25.06 -8.23 5.88
N ARG A 166 -25.50 -7.87 4.67
CA ARG A 166 -26.89 -7.41 4.45
C ARG A 166 -27.89 -8.53 4.65
N ARG A 167 -27.60 -9.73 4.15
CA ARG A 167 -28.43 -10.93 4.34
C ARG A 167 -28.53 -11.29 5.83
N GLU A 168 -27.41 -11.35 6.53
CA GLU A 168 -27.36 -11.66 7.96
C GLU A 168 -28.13 -10.62 8.80
N LYS A 169 -27.99 -9.33 8.47
CA LYS A 169 -28.73 -8.26 9.15
C LYS A 169 -30.25 -8.32 8.90
N ARG A 170 -30.68 -8.78 7.73
CA ARG A 170 -32.09 -8.98 7.38
C ARG A 170 -32.67 -10.20 8.11
N ASP A 171 -31.93 -11.30 8.15
CA ASP A 171 -32.43 -12.60 8.60
C ASP A 171 -32.35 -12.77 10.13
N ARG A 172 -31.36 -12.13 10.79
CA ARG A 172 -31.19 -12.21 12.25
C ARG A 172 -32.20 -11.33 13.01
N ARG A 173 -33.02 -11.95 13.87
CA ARG A 173 -34.02 -11.24 14.70
C ARG A 173 -33.42 -10.31 15.76
N HIS A 174 -32.36 -10.73 16.43
CA HIS A 174 -31.70 -9.95 17.49
C HIS A 174 -30.20 -9.87 17.24
N PHE A 175 -29.76 -8.73 16.73
CA PHE A 175 -28.34 -8.44 16.55
C PHE A 175 -27.79 -7.71 17.78
N LYS A 176 -27.14 -8.46 18.69
CA LYS A 176 -26.49 -7.89 19.88
C LYS A 176 -25.12 -7.35 19.50
N ARG A 177 -24.94 -6.04 19.66
CA ARG A 177 -23.63 -5.39 19.51
C ARG A 177 -22.70 -5.78 20.67
N MET A 178 -21.40 -5.90 20.39
CA MET A 178 -20.39 -6.08 21.43
C MET A 178 -20.35 -4.88 22.38
N ARG A 179 -19.90 -5.12 23.62
CA ARG A 179 -19.67 -4.05 24.60
C ARG A 179 -18.28 -3.46 24.39
N PHE A 180 -18.15 -2.16 24.63
CA PHE A 180 -16.89 -1.45 24.57
C PHE A 180 -16.66 -0.73 25.91
N PRO A 181 -15.50 -0.92 26.57
CA PRO A 181 -14.42 -1.86 26.23
C PRO A 181 -14.83 -3.34 26.33
N PRO A 182 -14.18 -4.27 25.60
CA PRO A 182 -14.49 -5.70 25.71
C PRO A 182 -14.05 -6.36 27.03
N PHE A 183 -12.98 -5.86 27.63
CA PHE A 183 -12.39 -6.33 28.90
C PHE A 183 -12.48 -5.24 29.97
N ASP A 184 -12.44 -5.64 31.24
CA ASP A 184 -12.42 -4.72 32.38
C ASP A 184 -11.03 -4.09 32.57
N ASP A 185 -10.95 -2.88 33.15
CA ASP A 185 -9.68 -2.14 33.30
C ASP A 185 -8.70 -2.81 34.28
N GLU A 186 -9.23 -3.59 35.24
CA GLU A 186 -8.45 -4.34 36.23
C GLU A 186 -8.03 -5.74 35.74
N GLU A 187 -8.55 -6.18 34.60
CA GLU A 187 -8.22 -7.51 34.04
C GLU A 187 -6.86 -7.45 33.32
N PRO A 188 -5.87 -8.28 33.71
CA PRO A 188 -4.60 -8.32 33.01
C PRO A 188 -4.80 -8.88 31.58
N PRO A 189 -3.97 -8.46 30.60
CA PRO A 189 -4.01 -9.03 29.25
C PRO A 189 -3.85 -10.55 29.27
N LEU A 190 -4.75 -11.25 28.57
CA LEU A 190 -4.72 -12.70 28.45
C LEU A 190 -3.49 -13.18 27.66
N ASP A 191 -2.84 -14.24 28.14
CA ASP A 191 -1.74 -14.88 27.40
C ASP A 191 -2.29 -15.68 26.20
N TYR A 192 -1.70 -15.47 25.04
CA TYR A 192 -2.06 -16.14 23.79
C TYR A 192 -1.79 -17.65 23.86
N ALA A 193 -0.66 -18.06 24.45
CA ALA A 193 -0.24 -19.46 24.49
C ALA A 193 -1.18 -20.33 25.33
N ASP A 194 -1.66 -19.79 26.46
CA ASP A 194 -2.45 -20.54 27.42
C ASP A 194 -3.97 -20.49 27.10
N ASN A 195 -4.47 -19.41 26.46
CA ASN A 195 -5.91 -19.18 26.27
C ASN A 195 -6.41 -19.25 24.82
N ILE A 196 -5.57 -18.96 23.82
CA ILE A 196 -6.02 -18.74 22.43
C ILE A 196 -5.45 -19.80 21.48
N LEU A 197 -4.20 -20.23 21.68
CA LEU A 197 -3.48 -21.08 20.73
C LEU A 197 -4.17 -22.42 20.45
N ASP A 198 -4.78 -23.04 21.46
CA ASP A 198 -5.43 -24.36 21.34
C ASP A 198 -6.94 -24.26 21.02
N VAL A 199 -7.48 -23.04 20.90
CA VAL A 199 -8.90 -22.82 20.61
C VAL A 199 -9.10 -22.66 19.11
N GLU A 200 -9.94 -23.51 18.53
CA GLU A 200 -10.29 -23.41 17.11
C GLU A 200 -11.07 -22.10 16.84
N PRO A 201 -10.65 -21.30 15.86
CA PRO A 201 -11.32 -20.04 15.54
C PRO A 201 -12.73 -20.30 15.00
N LEU A 202 -13.62 -19.33 15.19
CA LEU A 202 -14.95 -19.40 14.61
C LEU A 202 -14.88 -19.31 13.07
N GLU A 203 -15.94 -19.77 12.42
CA GLU A 203 -16.08 -19.69 10.98
C GLU A 203 -16.05 -18.21 10.51
N PRO A 204 -15.26 -17.89 9.49
CA PRO A 204 -15.20 -16.54 8.96
C PRO A 204 -16.45 -16.24 8.12
N ILE A 205 -16.61 -14.99 7.71
CA ILE A 205 -17.69 -14.65 6.77
C ILE A 205 -17.23 -15.07 5.38
N GLN A 206 -17.81 -16.13 4.84
CA GLN A 206 -17.59 -16.59 3.46
C GLN A 206 -18.93 -16.82 2.77
N MET A 207 -19.06 -16.35 1.54
CA MET A 207 -20.22 -16.62 0.71
C MET A 207 -20.02 -17.96 0.01
N GLU A 208 -21.05 -18.80 -0.01
CA GLU A 208 -21.04 -20.01 -0.82
C GLU A 208 -20.98 -19.62 -2.30
N LEU A 209 -19.90 -20.01 -2.99
CA LEU A 209 -19.67 -19.74 -4.40
C LEU A 209 -20.21 -20.89 -5.25
N ASP A 210 -20.74 -20.57 -6.43
CA ASP A 210 -21.28 -21.56 -7.36
C ASP A 210 -20.15 -22.33 -8.06
N GLN A 211 -20.24 -23.67 -8.09
CA GLN A 211 -19.16 -24.51 -8.62
C GLN A 211 -19.02 -24.44 -10.14
N ASP A 212 -20.07 -24.05 -10.85
CA ASP A 212 -20.10 -23.95 -12.31
C ASP A 212 -19.86 -22.52 -12.77
N GLU A 213 -20.55 -21.53 -12.19
CA GLU A 213 -20.41 -20.11 -12.57
C GLU A 213 -19.13 -19.47 -12.01
N ASP A 214 -18.78 -19.74 -10.75
CA ASP A 214 -17.63 -19.13 -10.05
C ASP A 214 -16.39 -20.02 -10.07
N LYS A 215 -16.41 -21.10 -10.86
CA LYS A 215 -15.35 -22.12 -10.95
C LYS A 215 -13.93 -21.56 -11.05
N THR A 216 -13.76 -20.45 -11.77
CA THR A 216 -12.43 -19.86 -12.03
C THR A 216 -11.79 -19.21 -10.80
N VAL A 217 -12.60 -18.87 -9.79
CA VAL A 217 -12.20 -18.12 -8.60
C VAL A 217 -12.43 -18.90 -7.30
N ALA A 218 -13.40 -19.84 -7.29
CA ALA A 218 -13.87 -20.53 -6.10
C ALA A 218 -12.77 -21.14 -5.21
N GLU A 219 -11.72 -21.73 -5.79
CA GLU A 219 -10.67 -22.43 -5.03
C GLU A 219 -9.77 -21.51 -4.20
N TRP A 220 -9.53 -20.28 -4.64
CA TRP A 220 -8.50 -19.39 -4.06
C TRP A 220 -9.07 -18.07 -3.54
N PHE A 221 -10.37 -17.83 -3.72
CA PHE A 221 -10.98 -16.52 -3.53
C PHE A 221 -10.82 -15.95 -2.11
N TYR A 222 -10.92 -16.80 -1.10
CA TYR A 222 -10.87 -16.39 0.32
C TYR A 222 -9.51 -16.62 0.98
N ASP A 223 -8.48 -16.94 0.19
CA ASP A 223 -7.10 -17.01 0.69
C ASP A 223 -6.57 -15.63 1.10
N HIS A 224 -5.65 -15.59 2.08
CA HIS A 224 -4.97 -14.34 2.49
C HIS A 224 -4.16 -13.71 1.35
N LYS A 225 -3.42 -14.54 0.59
CA LYS A 225 -2.66 -14.12 -0.61
C LYS A 225 -2.97 -15.03 -1.78
N PRO A 226 -4.09 -14.78 -2.46
CA PRO A 226 -4.55 -15.64 -3.54
C PRO A 226 -3.51 -15.79 -4.64
N LEU A 227 -3.38 -17.01 -5.18
CA LEU A 227 -2.56 -17.29 -6.37
C LEU A 227 -1.06 -16.97 -6.24
N SER A 228 -0.54 -16.76 -5.01
CA SER A 228 0.85 -16.34 -4.76
C SER A 228 1.92 -17.31 -5.28
N THR A 229 1.59 -18.60 -5.42
CA THR A 229 2.46 -19.67 -5.95
C THR A 229 2.30 -19.91 -7.45
N THR A 230 1.32 -19.25 -8.08
CA THR A 230 0.96 -19.51 -9.48
C THR A 230 1.58 -18.52 -10.44
N ARG A 231 1.48 -18.79 -11.76
CA ARG A 231 1.96 -17.90 -12.83
C ARG A 231 1.27 -16.54 -12.89
N PHE A 232 0.10 -16.40 -12.26
CA PHE A 232 -0.71 -15.18 -12.33
C PHE A 232 -0.11 -14.03 -11.53
N VAL A 233 0.83 -14.33 -10.61
CA VAL A 233 1.53 -13.35 -9.79
C VAL A 233 3.04 -13.53 -9.94
N ASN A 234 3.80 -12.46 -9.78
CA ASN A 234 5.26 -12.46 -9.92
C ASN A 234 6.04 -13.20 -8.80
N GLY A 235 5.36 -13.96 -7.94
CA GLY A 235 5.91 -14.70 -6.80
C GLY A 235 5.58 -14.09 -5.43
N THR A 236 6.33 -14.51 -4.40
CA THR A 236 6.06 -14.20 -2.98
C THR A 236 6.12 -12.70 -2.62
N THR A 237 6.74 -11.89 -3.48
CA THR A 237 6.76 -10.42 -3.31
C THR A 237 5.41 -9.75 -3.59
N TYR A 238 4.52 -10.44 -4.32
CA TYR A 238 3.11 -10.07 -4.53
C TYR A 238 2.90 -8.62 -5.01
N ARG A 239 3.55 -8.24 -6.12
CA ARG A 239 3.55 -6.85 -6.64
C ARG A 239 2.85 -6.68 -7.97
N ARG A 240 2.90 -7.69 -8.83
CA ARG A 240 2.31 -7.64 -10.18
C ARG A 240 1.44 -8.86 -10.37
N TRP A 241 0.28 -8.63 -10.94
CA TRP A 241 -0.71 -9.65 -11.24
C TRP A 241 -1.10 -9.55 -12.72
N ALA A 242 -1.49 -10.67 -13.32
CA ALA A 242 -2.00 -10.74 -14.67
C ALA A 242 -3.05 -11.86 -14.72
N PHE A 243 -4.32 -11.50 -14.89
CA PHE A 243 -5.43 -12.44 -14.89
C PHE A 243 -5.99 -12.70 -16.28
N SER A 244 -6.67 -13.85 -16.40
CA SER A 244 -7.43 -14.18 -17.61
C SER A 244 -8.76 -13.45 -17.64
N ILE A 245 -9.34 -13.28 -18.84
CA ILE A 245 -10.64 -12.62 -19.03
C ILE A 245 -11.76 -13.31 -18.23
N PRO A 246 -11.87 -14.66 -18.20
CA PRO A 246 -12.89 -15.33 -17.38
C PRO A 246 -12.79 -15.00 -15.89
N MET A 247 -11.58 -15.00 -15.33
CA MET A 247 -11.37 -14.62 -13.91
C MET A 247 -11.83 -13.18 -13.66
N MET A 248 -11.48 -12.26 -14.57
CA MET A 248 -11.91 -10.85 -14.45
C MET A 248 -13.42 -10.68 -14.57
N ALA A 249 -14.09 -11.43 -15.45
CA ALA A 249 -15.53 -11.41 -15.60
C ALA A 249 -16.25 -11.90 -14.32
N THR A 250 -15.79 -13.02 -13.75
CA THR A 250 -16.32 -13.53 -12.47
C THR A 250 -16.12 -12.53 -11.33
N LEU A 251 -14.91 -11.96 -11.19
CA LEU A 251 -14.61 -10.95 -10.16
C LEU A 251 -15.47 -9.68 -10.32
N TYR A 252 -15.65 -9.21 -11.56
CA TYR A 252 -16.48 -8.04 -11.86
C TYR A 252 -17.95 -8.27 -11.46
N ARG A 253 -18.49 -9.47 -11.76
CA ARG A 253 -19.84 -9.87 -11.37
C ARG A 253 -20.02 -9.91 -9.85
N LEU A 254 -19.08 -10.51 -9.12
CA LEU A 254 -19.10 -10.59 -7.65
C LEU A 254 -18.98 -9.20 -6.99
N ALA A 255 -18.23 -8.28 -7.62
CA ALA A 255 -18.04 -6.92 -7.15
C ALA A 255 -19.20 -5.96 -7.49
N ASN A 256 -20.20 -6.39 -8.26
CA ASN A 256 -21.22 -5.51 -8.85
C ASN A 256 -22.00 -4.66 -7.82
N GLN A 257 -22.11 -5.11 -6.56
CA GLN A 257 -22.76 -4.32 -5.50
C GLN A 257 -21.99 -3.06 -5.07
N LEU A 258 -20.68 -3.00 -5.35
CA LEU A 258 -19.80 -1.89 -4.96
C LEU A 258 -19.34 -1.05 -6.15
N LEU A 259 -19.48 -1.57 -7.37
CA LEU A 259 -19.09 -0.87 -8.59
C LEU A 259 -20.18 0.12 -9.03
N THR A 260 -19.75 1.13 -9.79
CA THR A 260 -20.67 2.09 -10.39
C THR A 260 -21.23 1.55 -11.69
N ASP A 261 -22.53 1.73 -11.92
CA ASP A 261 -23.19 1.44 -13.19
C ASP A 261 -22.93 2.50 -14.28
N LEU A 262 -22.17 3.54 -13.95
CA LEU A 262 -21.83 4.62 -14.86
C LEU A 262 -20.81 4.14 -15.90
N VAL A 263 -21.19 4.23 -17.18
CA VAL A 263 -20.34 3.84 -18.31
C VAL A 263 -19.64 5.05 -18.95
N ASP A 264 -20.23 6.24 -18.83
CA ASP A 264 -19.76 7.45 -19.48
C ASP A 264 -19.37 8.52 -18.45
N ASP A 265 -18.18 9.08 -18.64
CA ASP A 265 -17.62 10.15 -17.82
C ASP A 265 -18.40 11.47 -17.96
N ASN A 266 -19.21 11.61 -19.02
CA ASN A 266 -20.13 12.75 -19.17
C ASN A 266 -21.09 12.92 -17.98
N TYR A 267 -21.37 11.85 -17.20
CA TYR A 267 -22.13 11.95 -15.96
C TYR A 267 -21.50 12.93 -14.97
N PHE A 268 -20.16 13.04 -14.95
CA PHE A 268 -19.41 13.94 -14.07
C PHE A 268 -19.25 15.35 -14.62
N TYR A 269 -20.06 15.77 -15.60
CA TYR A 269 -20.07 17.15 -16.07
C TYR A 269 -20.35 18.13 -14.91
N LEU A 270 -19.44 19.08 -14.71
CA LEU A 270 -19.40 19.99 -13.55
C LEU A 270 -19.22 19.32 -12.18
N PHE A 271 -19.02 18.00 -12.14
CA PHE A 271 -18.79 17.23 -10.93
C PHE A 271 -17.45 16.47 -10.97
N ASP A 272 -16.48 17.06 -11.67
CA ASP A 272 -15.10 16.61 -11.75
C ASP A 272 -14.16 17.50 -10.92
N LEU A 273 -12.92 17.05 -10.74
CA LEU A 273 -11.93 17.78 -9.97
C LEU A 273 -11.65 19.19 -10.52
N LYS A 274 -11.68 19.36 -11.86
CA LYS A 274 -11.41 20.65 -12.50
C LYS A 274 -12.52 21.65 -12.19
N SER A 275 -13.77 21.22 -12.25
CA SER A 275 -14.91 22.08 -11.89
C SER A 275 -14.89 22.44 -10.40
N PHE A 276 -14.49 21.53 -9.51
CA PHE A 276 -14.32 21.85 -8.09
C PHE A 276 -13.18 22.84 -7.83
N PHE A 277 -12.06 22.75 -8.55
CA PHE A 277 -10.99 23.74 -8.42
C PHE A 277 -11.43 25.13 -8.87
N THR A 278 -12.16 25.20 -9.99
CA THR A 278 -12.72 26.46 -10.49
C THR A 278 -13.78 27.03 -9.55
N ALA A 279 -14.67 26.20 -9.03
CA ALA A 279 -15.66 26.59 -8.01
C ALA A 279 -14.98 27.16 -6.76
N LYS A 280 -13.93 26.50 -6.27
CA LYS A 280 -13.11 26.97 -5.15
C LYS A 280 -12.43 28.30 -5.44
N ALA A 281 -11.83 28.47 -6.61
CA ALA A 281 -11.12 29.68 -7.00
C ALA A 281 -12.08 30.89 -7.09
N LEU A 282 -13.27 30.67 -7.66
CA LEU A 282 -14.30 31.70 -7.83
C LEU A 282 -15.14 31.96 -6.57
N ASN A 283 -14.94 31.18 -5.50
CA ASN A 283 -15.79 31.19 -4.30
C ASN A 283 -17.29 30.98 -4.63
N VAL A 284 -17.56 30.05 -5.55
CA VAL A 284 -18.91 29.66 -5.97
C VAL A 284 -19.17 28.22 -5.59
N ALA A 285 -20.40 27.89 -5.23
CA ALA A 285 -20.81 26.52 -4.90
C ALA A 285 -21.61 25.90 -6.05
N ILE A 286 -21.26 24.66 -6.39
CA ILE A 286 -22.06 23.80 -7.28
C ILE A 286 -23.17 23.17 -6.44
N PRO A 287 -24.42 23.06 -6.94
CA PRO A 287 -25.46 22.30 -6.25
C PRO A 287 -24.99 20.86 -5.98
N GLY A 288 -25.01 20.43 -4.71
CA GLY A 288 -24.51 19.11 -4.29
C GLY A 288 -22.98 18.99 -4.20
N GLY A 289 -22.24 20.04 -4.55
CA GLY A 289 -20.78 20.10 -4.45
C GLY A 289 -20.26 20.66 -3.12
N PRO A 290 -18.93 20.59 -2.90
CA PRO A 290 -18.29 21.14 -1.72
C PRO A 290 -18.30 22.68 -1.72
N LYS A 291 -18.20 23.25 -0.52
CA LYS A 291 -18.01 24.70 -0.30
C LYS A 291 -16.64 24.95 0.34
N PHE A 292 -16.03 26.07 -0.01
CA PHE A 292 -14.68 26.42 0.44
C PHE A 292 -14.65 27.85 0.98
N GLU A 293 -13.58 28.18 1.71
CA GLU A 293 -13.28 29.57 2.02
C GLU A 293 -12.81 30.33 0.77
N PRO A 294 -13.13 31.64 0.67
CA PRO A 294 -12.65 32.50 -0.42
C PRO A 294 -11.12 32.52 -0.49
N LEU A 295 -10.57 32.40 -1.70
CA LEU A 295 -9.12 32.44 -1.93
C LEU A 295 -8.54 33.84 -1.68
N VAL A 296 -9.27 34.87 -2.13
CA VAL A 296 -8.95 36.29 -1.90
C VAL A 296 -10.08 36.88 -1.08
N LYS A 297 -9.78 37.35 0.14
CA LYS A 297 -10.77 37.86 1.09
C LYS A 297 -11.08 39.35 0.90
N ASP A 298 -10.16 40.09 0.27
CA ASP A 298 -10.19 41.57 0.17
C ASP A 298 -10.48 42.07 -1.25
N LEU A 299 -11.31 41.36 -2.02
CA LEU A 299 -11.86 41.92 -3.26
C LEU A 299 -12.97 42.91 -2.86
N ASN A 300 -12.75 44.20 -3.10
CA ASN A 300 -13.77 45.24 -2.94
C ASN A 300 -14.93 45.00 -3.92
N ALA A 301 -15.89 44.15 -3.54
CA ALA A 301 -17.05 43.81 -4.37
C ALA A 301 -17.89 45.04 -4.78
N LEU A 302 -17.80 46.13 -4.03
CA LEU A 302 -18.55 47.37 -4.27
C LEU A 302 -18.12 48.11 -5.55
N ASP A 303 -16.84 48.04 -5.93
CA ASP A 303 -16.33 48.73 -7.12
C ASP A 303 -16.63 47.96 -8.42
N GLU A 304 -16.89 46.64 -8.33
CA GLU A 304 -17.26 45.82 -9.49
C GLU A 304 -18.73 46.00 -9.89
N ASP A 305 -19.64 46.23 -8.93
CA ASP A 305 -21.08 46.29 -9.19
C ASP A 305 -21.52 47.64 -9.79
N TRP A 306 -20.85 48.75 -9.46
CA TRP A 306 -21.17 50.10 -9.95
C TRP A 306 -20.13 50.61 -10.95
N ASN A 307 -20.08 50.01 -12.14
CA ASN A 307 -19.24 50.47 -13.24
C ASN A 307 -20.07 50.87 -14.47
N GLU A 308 -19.46 51.62 -15.40
CA GLU A 308 -20.14 52.13 -16.60
C GLU A 308 -20.68 51.01 -17.53
N PHE A 309 -20.10 49.81 -17.42
CA PHE A 309 -20.45 48.62 -18.20
C PHE A 309 -21.62 47.83 -17.61
N ASN A 310 -21.81 47.86 -16.29
CA ASN A 310 -22.83 47.13 -15.54
C ASN A 310 -24.11 47.98 -15.31
N ASP A 311 -24.26 49.11 -16.02
CA ASP A 311 -25.47 49.94 -15.96
C ASP A 311 -26.71 49.12 -16.39
N ILE A 312 -27.69 49.02 -15.49
CA ILE A 312 -28.92 48.25 -15.67
C ILE A 312 -29.72 48.67 -16.91
N ASN A 313 -29.59 49.93 -17.36
CA ASN A 313 -30.30 50.43 -18.54
C ASN A 313 -29.65 49.96 -19.85
N LYS A 314 -28.38 49.53 -19.81
CA LYS A 314 -27.61 49.07 -20.97
C LYS A 314 -27.55 47.54 -21.08
N VAL A 315 -27.86 46.82 -19.99
CA VAL A 315 -27.79 45.35 -19.93
C VAL A 315 -29.16 44.74 -20.24
N ILE A 316 -29.24 43.92 -21.28
CA ILE A 316 -30.45 43.16 -21.63
C ILE A 316 -30.45 41.83 -20.87
N ILE A 317 -31.29 41.71 -19.84
CA ILE A 317 -31.44 40.47 -19.07
C ILE A 317 -32.54 39.60 -19.69
N ARG A 318 -32.16 38.62 -20.50
CA ARG A 318 -33.10 37.60 -21.03
C ARG A 318 -33.17 36.33 -20.18
N ALA A 319 -32.03 35.93 -19.63
CA ALA A 319 -31.92 34.79 -18.73
C ALA A 319 -30.89 35.12 -17.65
N PRO A 320 -31.12 34.75 -16.39
CA PRO A 320 -30.16 34.96 -15.33
C PRO A 320 -28.92 34.07 -15.54
N ILE A 321 -27.73 34.64 -15.33
CA ILE A 321 -26.48 33.89 -15.39
C ILE A 321 -26.39 33.02 -14.14
N ARG A 322 -26.43 31.70 -14.33
CA ARG A 322 -26.35 30.74 -13.23
C ARG A 322 -24.90 30.47 -12.83
N THR A 323 -24.71 29.92 -11.62
CA THR A 323 -23.39 29.54 -11.10
C THR A 323 -22.73 28.47 -11.96
N GLU A 324 -23.51 27.55 -12.53
CA GLU A 324 -23.00 26.51 -13.41
C GLU A 324 -22.35 27.08 -14.68
N TYR A 325 -22.87 28.19 -15.21
CA TYR A 325 -22.29 28.85 -16.39
C TYR A 325 -20.95 29.48 -16.06
N ARG A 326 -20.84 30.08 -14.86
CA ARG A 326 -19.59 30.65 -14.35
C ARG A 326 -18.50 29.61 -14.16
N ILE A 327 -18.85 28.33 -13.99
CA ILE A 327 -17.88 27.24 -13.82
C ILE A 327 -17.60 26.55 -15.15
N ALA A 328 -18.63 26.32 -15.98
CA ALA A 328 -18.50 25.71 -17.30
C ALA A 328 -17.65 26.57 -18.25
N PHE A 329 -17.87 27.89 -18.24
CA PHE A 329 -17.16 28.85 -19.07
C PHE A 329 -16.53 29.93 -18.20
N PRO A 330 -15.47 29.60 -17.45
CA PRO A 330 -14.94 30.45 -16.40
C PRO A 330 -14.39 31.77 -16.93
N PHE A 331 -13.87 31.77 -18.16
CA PHE A 331 -13.30 32.96 -18.79
C PHE A 331 -14.34 33.93 -19.37
N MET A 332 -15.59 33.49 -19.53
CA MET A 332 -16.63 34.28 -20.19
C MET A 332 -17.54 35.03 -19.20
N TYR A 333 -17.90 34.37 -18.09
CA TYR A 333 -18.91 34.86 -17.15
C TYR A 333 -18.35 35.38 -15.82
N ASN A 334 -17.03 35.53 -15.70
CA ASN A 334 -16.39 36.03 -14.47
C ASN A 334 -15.48 37.21 -14.78
N ASN A 335 -15.31 38.09 -13.80
CA ASN A 335 -14.28 39.13 -13.79
C ASN A 335 -13.02 38.59 -13.09
N LEU A 336 -11.90 39.29 -13.26
CA LEU A 336 -10.64 39.03 -12.55
C LEU A 336 -10.08 37.60 -12.69
N ILE A 337 -10.40 36.91 -13.79
CA ILE A 337 -9.96 35.53 -14.01
C ILE A 337 -8.43 35.40 -14.06
N ASN A 338 -7.71 36.47 -14.43
CA ASN A 338 -6.25 36.48 -14.47
C ASN A 338 -5.59 36.48 -13.08
N SER A 339 -6.31 36.86 -12.02
CA SER A 339 -5.80 36.83 -10.64
C SER A 339 -6.20 35.57 -9.88
N LEU A 340 -7.18 34.81 -10.40
CA LEU A 340 -7.68 33.58 -9.79
C LEU A 340 -7.21 32.35 -10.58
N PRO A 341 -6.69 31.31 -9.91
CA PRO A 341 -6.22 30.10 -10.58
C PRO A 341 -7.40 29.21 -11.03
N VAL A 342 -8.14 29.64 -12.04
CA VAL A 342 -9.22 28.85 -12.65
C VAL A 342 -8.65 27.77 -13.57
N GLN A 343 -9.37 26.65 -13.70
CA GLN A 343 -9.01 25.56 -14.61
C GLN A 343 -10.14 25.32 -15.61
N VAL A 344 -9.77 25.00 -16.85
CA VAL A 344 -10.74 24.60 -17.88
C VAL A 344 -11.08 23.13 -17.67
N SER A 345 -12.36 22.84 -17.45
CA SER A 345 -12.87 21.48 -17.34
C SER A 345 -13.02 20.85 -18.73
N TRP A 346 -12.95 19.52 -18.78
CA TRP A 346 -13.23 18.79 -20.02
C TRP A 346 -14.70 19.00 -20.42
N TYR A 347 -14.94 19.39 -21.68
CA TYR A 347 -16.28 19.79 -22.10
C TYR A 347 -17.22 18.61 -22.32
N HIS A 348 -16.79 17.61 -23.09
CA HIS A 348 -17.63 16.50 -23.50
C HIS A 348 -16.80 15.32 -24.03
N THR A 349 -17.16 14.10 -23.65
CA THR A 349 -16.70 12.86 -24.29
C THR A 349 -17.77 12.37 -25.27
N PRO A 350 -17.45 11.71 -26.39
CA PRO A 350 -18.46 11.08 -27.24
C PRO A 350 -19.32 10.13 -26.41
N SER A 351 -20.65 10.27 -26.49
CA SER A 351 -21.57 9.49 -25.65
C SER A 351 -21.40 7.99 -25.87
N VAL A 352 -21.09 7.27 -24.79
CA VAL A 352 -20.90 5.81 -24.82
C VAL A 352 -22.26 5.13 -24.79
N VAL A 353 -22.69 4.60 -25.93
CA VAL A 353 -23.93 3.84 -26.09
C VAL A 353 -23.68 2.34 -25.94
N PHE A 354 -23.49 1.92 -24.69
CA PHE A 354 -23.29 0.51 -24.35
C PHE A 354 -24.58 -0.11 -23.82
N ILE A 355 -24.96 -1.27 -24.37
CA ILE A 355 -26.10 -2.06 -23.91
C ILE A 355 -25.55 -3.26 -23.14
N LYS A 356 -25.90 -3.34 -21.85
CA LYS A 356 -25.57 -4.48 -21.00
C LYS A 356 -26.57 -5.60 -21.25
N THR A 357 -26.08 -6.76 -21.63
CA THR A 357 -26.89 -7.97 -21.83
C THR A 357 -27.09 -8.68 -20.50
N GLU A 358 -28.34 -8.92 -20.11
CA GLU A 358 -28.67 -9.63 -18.87
C GLU A 358 -28.81 -11.14 -19.07
N ASP A 359 -29.20 -11.59 -20.28
CA ASP A 359 -29.41 -12.99 -20.62
C ASP A 359 -28.18 -13.59 -21.34
N PRO A 360 -27.48 -14.56 -20.74
CA PRO A 360 -26.32 -15.20 -21.36
C PRO A 360 -26.68 -16.17 -22.50
N ASP A 361 -27.95 -16.56 -22.65
CA ASP A 361 -28.39 -17.49 -23.70
C ASP A 361 -28.46 -16.81 -25.08
N LEU A 362 -28.53 -15.48 -25.10
CA LEU A 362 -28.50 -14.69 -26.34
C LEU A 362 -27.09 -14.67 -26.96
N PRO A 363 -26.98 -14.62 -28.30
CA PRO A 363 -25.66 -14.58 -28.94
C PRO A 363 -24.96 -13.26 -28.63
N ALA A 364 -23.62 -13.27 -28.51
CA ALA A 364 -22.84 -12.09 -28.12
C ALA A 364 -23.06 -10.85 -29.00
N PHE A 365 -23.35 -11.05 -30.29
CA PHE A 365 -23.73 -9.97 -31.21
C PHE A 365 -25.16 -10.23 -31.70
N TYR A 366 -26.10 -9.42 -31.22
CA TYR A 366 -27.48 -9.43 -31.68
C TYR A 366 -28.03 -8.02 -31.80
N TYR A 367 -29.13 -7.91 -32.53
CA TYR A 367 -29.86 -6.66 -32.66
C TYR A 367 -30.76 -6.47 -31.43
N ASP A 368 -30.28 -5.69 -30.46
CA ASP A 368 -31.01 -5.47 -29.22
C ASP A 368 -32.29 -4.64 -29.45
N PRO A 369 -33.42 -4.97 -28.78
CA PRO A 369 -34.67 -4.20 -28.92
C PRO A 369 -34.55 -2.70 -28.56
N LEU A 370 -33.55 -2.29 -27.78
CA LEU A 370 -33.28 -0.89 -27.47
C LEU A 370 -32.69 -0.11 -28.67
N ILE A 371 -32.17 -0.81 -29.68
CA ILE A 371 -31.60 -0.19 -30.88
C ILE A 371 -32.73 0.21 -31.84
N ASN A 372 -32.70 1.46 -32.29
CA ASN A 372 -33.67 1.99 -33.25
C ASN A 372 -33.56 1.28 -34.62
N PRO A 373 -34.65 0.73 -35.18
CA PRO A 373 -34.64 -0.03 -36.43
C PRO A 373 -34.12 0.81 -37.59
N ILE A 374 -33.24 0.20 -38.38
CA ILE A 374 -32.69 0.83 -39.58
C ILE A 374 -33.76 0.79 -40.69
N ALA A 375 -34.34 1.94 -41.02
CA ALA A 375 -35.22 2.08 -42.17
C ALA A 375 -34.39 2.39 -43.44
N GLN A 376 -34.36 1.48 -44.40
CA GLN A 376 -33.81 1.77 -45.74
C GLN A 376 -34.86 2.49 -46.58
N LEU A 377 -34.69 3.79 -46.77
CA LEU A 377 -35.43 4.60 -47.72
C LEU A 377 -34.47 5.07 -48.82
N SER A 378 -34.25 4.24 -49.85
CA SER A 378 -33.55 4.66 -51.06
C SER A 378 -34.57 5.09 -52.11
N ALA A 379 -34.79 6.39 -52.27
CA ALA A 379 -35.45 6.91 -53.46
C ALA A 379 -34.40 6.96 -54.58
N GLU A 380 -34.49 6.06 -55.57
CA GLU A 380 -33.83 6.30 -56.85
C GLU A 380 -34.39 7.62 -57.39
N LYS A 381 -33.54 8.65 -57.51
CA LYS A 381 -33.91 9.88 -58.20
C LYS A 381 -34.18 9.49 -59.65
N VAL A 382 -35.46 9.38 -60.01
CA VAL A 382 -35.90 9.29 -61.40
C VAL A 382 -35.47 10.59 -62.08
N THR A 383 -34.34 10.56 -62.79
CA THR A 383 -33.96 11.60 -63.74
C THR A 383 -34.91 11.49 -64.93
N THR A 384 -35.98 12.29 -64.90
CA THR A 384 -36.81 12.61 -66.07
C THR A 384 -36.09 13.56 -67.01
#